data_AF-A0A089WQH6-F1
#
_entry.id   AF-A0A089WQH6-F1
#
_cell.length_a   1.000
_cell.length_b   1.000
_cell.length_c   1.000
_cell.angle_alpha   90.00
_cell.angle_beta   90.00
_cell.angle_gamma   90.00
#
_symmetry.space_group_name_H-M   'P 1'
#
loop_
_entity.id
_entity.type
_entity.pdbx_description
1 polymer ?
#
loop_
_entity_poly.entity_id
_entity_poly.type
_entity_poly.pdbx_seq_one_letter_code
_entity_poly.pdbx_strand_id
1 'polypeptide(L)'
;MPFATTRATLSRQWALLRQLPSRSPGTTSAELVWSLRDVGFSVSKRTVERDLNELSLIFPIERNDKSIPFGWHWSATAGGELRGSFDLQGYLRADGLQASPGAGLELQALISDGLARQLREAPLSADMQLTALDQGHRLRATVSDSLPLRWWLLSQGVGLLVEQPLSLREEIAHTLSSAAARYLP
;
A
#
# COMPACT_ATOMS: atom_id res chain seq x y z
N MET A 1 28.02 -15.44 5.61
CA MET A 1 26.99 -14.86 6.49
C MET A 1 26.40 -13.59 5.86
N PRO A 2 25.35 -13.68 5.03
CA PRO A 2 24.80 -12.53 4.29
C PRO A 2 23.65 -11.75 4.99
N PHE A 3 23.04 -12.31 6.05
CA PHE A 3 21.85 -11.71 6.68
C PHE A 3 22.09 -10.41 7.45
N ALA A 4 23.29 -10.20 8.00
CA ALA A 4 23.63 -8.99 8.76
C ALA A 4 23.66 -7.74 7.87
N THR A 5 24.14 -7.87 6.63
CA THR A 5 24.26 -6.77 5.68
C THR A 5 22.89 -6.34 5.13
N THR A 6 21.99 -7.29 4.88
CA THR A 6 20.61 -6.99 4.42
C THR A 6 19.81 -6.27 5.51
N ARG A 7 19.88 -6.73 6.76
CA ARG A 7 19.20 -6.08 7.89
C ARG A 7 19.76 -4.68 8.14
N ALA A 8 21.08 -4.50 8.06
CA ALA A 8 21.71 -3.18 8.17
C ALA A 8 21.29 -2.23 7.04
N THR A 9 21.13 -2.75 5.82
CA THR A 9 20.68 -1.96 4.65
C THR A 9 19.23 -1.52 4.81
N LEU A 10 18.33 -2.43 5.19
CA LEU A 10 16.92 -2.12 5.41
C LEU A 10 16.72 -1.14 6.57
N SER A 11 17.42 -1.34 7.70
CA SER A 11 17.35 -0.42 8.84
C SER A 11 17.81 0.99 8.47
N ARG A 12 18.86 1.09 7.65
CA ARG A 12 19.36 2.38 7.14
C ARG A 12 18.39 3.04 6.18
N GLN A 13 17.86 2.29 5.21
CA GLN A 13 16.88 2.82 4.25
C GLN A 13 15.62 3.31 4.97
N TRP A 14 15.18 2.60 6.01
CA TRP A 14 14.04 3.01 6.82
C TRP A 14 14.34 4.26 7.65
N ALA A 15 15.52 4.36 8.26
CA ALA A 15 15.96 5.56 8.96
C ALA A 15 16.02 6.79 8.03
N LEU A 16 16.47 6.58 6.78
CA LEU A 16 16.55 7.61 5.75
C LEU A 16 15.17 8.14 5.37
N LEU A 17 14.21 7.25 5.09
CA LEU A 17 12.82 7.63 4.76
C LEU A 17 12.17 8.49 5.85
N ARG A 18 12.45 8.20 7.13
CA ARG A 18 11.92 8.96 8.28
C ARG A 18 12.45 10.39 8.38
N GLN A 19 13.59 10.69 7.76
CA GLN A 19 14.22 12.02 7.80
C GLN A 19 13.80 12.92 6.65
N LEU A 20 13.12 12.38 5.63
CA LEU A 20 12.66 13.16 4.49
C LEU A 20 11.47 14.06 4.87
N PRO A 21 11.54 15.37 4.57
CA PRO A 21 10.46 16.31 4.84
C PRO A 21 9.31 16.12 3.84
N SER A 22 8.13 16.61 4.21
CA SER A 22 6.89 16.45 3.45
C SER A 22 6.67 17.48 2.34
N ARG A 23 7.57 18.47 2.23
CA ARG A 23 7.44 19.60 1.29
C ARG A 23 8.81 20.02 0.76
N SER A 24 8.79 20.60 -0.44
CA SER A 24 9.91 21.36 -1.01
C SER A 24 10.33 22.50 -0.05
N PRO A 25 11.63 22.85 0.06
CA PRO A 25 12.74 22.47 -0.81
C PRO A 25 13.36 21.09 -0.56
N GLY A 26 12.96 20.38 0.50
CA GLY A 26 13.51 19.07 0.86
C GLY A 26 14.73 19.13 1.79
N THR A 27 15.30 17.97 2.09
CA THR A 27 16.60 17.85 2.80
C THR A 27 17.65 17.29 1.86
N THR A 28 18.88 17.77 1.97
CA THR A 28 19.95 17.41 1.05
C THR A 28 20.57 16.06 1.41
N SER A 29 21.18 15.39 0.42
CA SER A 29 21.95 14.16 0.69
C SER A 29 23.07 14.37 1.72
N ALA A 30 23.60 15.58 1.86
CA ALA A 30 24.63 15.89 2.84
C ALA A 30 24.04 15.96 4.27
N GLU A 31 22.89 16.60 4.44
CA GLU A 31 22.18 16.66 5.72
C GLU A 31 21.73 15.26 6.18
N LEU A 32 21.25 14.43 5.26
CA LEU A 32 20.88 13.04 5.53
C LEU A 32 22.07 12.19 5.98
N VAL A 33 23.27 12.40 5.42
CA VAL A 33 24.48 11.72 5.91
C VAL A 33 24.77 12.10 7.36
N TRP A 34 24.62 13.37 7.71
CA TRP A 34 24.86 13.85 9.07
C TRP A 34 23.84 13.30 10.05
N SER A 35 22.56 13.33 9.69
CA SER A 35 21.50 12.82 10.54
C SER A 35 21.53 11.29 10.65
N LEU A 36 21.92 10.55 9.61
CA LEU A 36 22.16 9.10 9.71
C LEU A 36 23.33 8.76 10.63
N ARG A 37 24.40 9.57 10.64
CA ARG A 37 25.52 9.41 11.56
C ARG A 37 25.07 9.56 13.02
N ASP A 38 24.21 10.53 13.31
CA ASP A 38 23.65 10.77 14.65
C ASP A 38 22.82 9.58 15.15
N VAL A 39 22.14 8.89 14.23
CA VAL A 39 21.37 7.66 14.51
C VAL A 39 22.25 6.39 14.50
N GLY A 40 23.58 6.54 14.36
CA GLY A 40 24.55 5.44 14.47
C GLY A 40 24.92 4.76 13.14
N PHE A 41 24.49 5.29 11.99
CA PHE A 41 24.85 4.77 10.67
C PHE A 41 26.02 5.56 10.05
N SER A 42 27.16 4.90 9.86
CA SER A 42 28.29 5.50 9.14
C SER A 42 28.18 5.23 7.64
N VAL A 43 27.68 6.22 6.88
CA VAL A 43 27.50 6.11 5.43
C VAL A 43 28.05 7.31 4.66
N SER A 44 28.39 7.07 3.39
CA SER A 44 28.84 8.12 2.47
C SER A 44 27.66 8.80 1.77
N LYS A 45 27.88 10.02 1.27
CA LYS A 45 26.91 10.73 0.42
C LYS A 45 26.48 9.89 -0.79
N ARG A 46 27.41 9.19 -1.44
CA ARG A 46 27.12 8.28 -2.56
C ARG A 46 26.18 7.14 -2.15
N THR A 47 26.32 6.63 -0.93
CA THR A 47 25.46 5.54 -0.42
C THR A 47 24.04 6.04 -0.13
N VAL A 48 23.92 7.27 0.40
CA VAL A 48 22.63 7.93 0.61
C VAL A 48 21.94 8.23 -0.72
N GLU A 49 22.65 8.76 -1.70
CA GLU A 49 22.12 9.04 -3.05
C GLU A 49 21.68 7.75 -3.76
N ARG A 50 22.46 6.67 -3.67
CA ARG A 50 22.07 5.37 -4.23
C ARG A 50 20.78 4.85 -3.60
N ASP A 51 20.69 4.88 -2.27
CA ASP A 51 19.51 4.43 -1.54
C ASP A 51 18.28 5.28 -1.88
N LEU A 52 18.43 6.61 -1.97
CA LEU A 52 17.35 7.51 -2.37
C LEU A 52 16.83 7.21 -3.78
N ASN A 53 17.75 6.96 -4.73
CA ASN A 53 17.36 6.56 -6.08
C ASN A 53 16.60 5.22 -6.07
N GLU A 54 17.10 4.20 -5.33
CA GLU A 54 16.42 2.91 -5.20
C GLU A 54 15.04 3.04 -4.53
N LEU A 55 14.94 3.86 -3.48
CA LEU A 55 13.69 4.10 -2.76
C LEU A 55 12.68 4.89 -3.59
N SER A 56 13.12 5.82 -4.43
CA SER A 56 12.23 6.58 -5.33
C SER A 56 11.50 5.71 -6.36
N LEU A 57 11.97 4.48 -6.59
CA LEU A 57 11.29 3.51 -7.46
C LEU A 57 10.03 2.92 -6.81
N ILE A 58 9.94 2.97 -5.47
CA ILE A 58 8.92 2.28 -4.67
C ILE A 58 8.09 3.28 -3.86
N PHE A 59 8.71 4.36 -3.40
CA PHE A 59 8.11 5.40 -2.58
C PHE A 59 7.98 6.70 -3.38
N PRO A 60 6.89 7.47 -3.18
CA PRO A 60 6.65 8.75 -3.85
C PRO A 60 7.52 9.85 -3.23
N ILE A 61 8.84 9.71 -3.34
CA ILE A 61 9.83 10.70 -2.95
C ILE A 61 10.41 11.36 -4.21
N GLU A 62 10.62 12.66 -4.14
CA GLU A 62 11.04 13.48 -5.25
C GLU A 62 12.34 14.20 -4.90
N ARG A 63 13.18 14.35 -5.92
CA ARG A 63 14.35 15.21 -5.89
C ARG A 63 13.95 16.57 -6.45
N ASN A 64 14.04 17.60 -5.62
CA ASN A 64 13.93 18.99 -6.04
C ASN A 64 15.21 19.40 -6.78
N ASP A 65 15.12 19.54 -8.10
CA ASP A 65 16.21 19.96 -8.98
C ASP A 65 16.24 21.48 -9.26
N LYS A 66 15.31 22.24 -8.67
CA LYS A 66 15.15 23.69 -8.90
C LYS A 66 16.22 24.54 -8.23
N SER A 67 16.96 23.99 -7.27
CA SER A 67 18.05 24.70 -6.58
C SER A 67 19.12 23.72 -6.11
N ILE A 68 20.39 24.09 -6.26
CA ILE A 68 21.52 23.37 -5.66
C ILE A 68 21.77 23.93 -4.26
N PRO A 69 21.98 23.08 -3.23
CA PRO A 69 22.00 21.62 -3.28
C PRO A 69 20.59 21.01 -3.43
N PHE A 70 20.51 19.94 -4.24
CA PHE A 70 19.24 19.23 -4.47
C PHE A 70 18.69 18.65 -3.17
N GLY A 71 17.46 19.01 -2.86
CA GLY A 71 16.74 18.48 -1.71
C GLY A 71 15.85 17.30 -2.11
N TRP A 72 15.74 16.33 -1.22
CA TRP A 72 14.81 15.21 -1.33
C TRP A 72 13.63 15.45 -0.39
N HIS A 73 12.42 15.19 -0.85
CA HIS A 73 11.20 15.30 -0.05
C HIS A 73 10.17 14.26 -0.50
N TRP A 74 9.16 14.04 0.34
CA TRP A 74 7.97 13.32 -0.08
C TRP A 74 7.16 14.15 -1.08
N SER A 75 6.59 13.50 -2.09
CA SER A 75 5.65 14.13 -3.00
C SER A 75 4.32 14.38 -2.28
N ALA A 76 3.80 15.60 -2.41
CA ALA A 76 2.57 16.04 -1.76
C ALA A 76 1.30 15.38 -2.34
N THR A 77 1.42 14.62 -3.43
CA THR A 77 0.30 13.90 -4.08
C THR A 77 -0.01 12.56 -3.43
N ALA A 78 0.78 12.12 -2.45
CA ALA A 78 0.51 10.93 -1.64
C ALA A 78 -0.59 11.21 -0.59
N GLY A 79 -1.84 11.31 -1.06
CA GLY A 79 -3.06 11.06 -0.29
C GLY A 79 -3.40 12.06 0.82
N GLY A 80 -4.25 13.03 0.49
CA GLY A 80 -5.13 13.70 1.45
C GLY A 80 -4.46 14.74 2.35
N GLU A 81 -4.99 15.96 2.30
CA GLU A 81 -4.60 17.11 3.12
C GLU A 81 -4.18 16.74 4.55
N LEU A 82 -2.95 17.03 4.99
CA LEU A 82 -2.71 17.41 6.38
C LEU A 82 -1.48 18.33 6.52
N ARG A 83 -1.63 19.27 7.46
CA ARG A 83 -0.67 20.29 7.83
C ARG A 83 0.61 19.65 8.41
N GLY A 84 1.76 20.04 7.87
CA GLY A 84 3.06 20.07 8.58
C GLY A 84 3.76 18.76 8.95
N SER A 85 3.15 17.59 8.80
CA SER A 85 3.80 16.31 9.17
C SER A 85 3.25 15.17 8.32
N PHE A 86 4.03 14.70 7.34
CA PHE A 86 3.77 13.42 6.68
C PHE A 86 4.13 12.28 7.64
N ASP A 87 3.11 11.54 8.07
CA ASP A 87 3.29 10.35 8.88
C ASP A 87 3.61 9.17 7.96
N LEU A 88 4.85 8.67 7.99
CA LEU A 88 5.24 7.45 7.28
C LEU A 88 4.40 6.25 7.74
N GLN A 89 3.98 6.21 9.01
CA GLN A 89 3.03 5.20 9.48
C GLN A 89 1.64 5.45 8.87
N GLY A 90 1.25 6.70 8.67
CA GLY A 90 0.04 7.12 7.97
C GLY A 90 0.06 6.73 6.51
N TYR A 91 1.19 6.82 5.81
CA TYR A 91 1.35 6.39 4.42
C TYR A 91 1.41 4.86 4.27
N LEU A 92 2.13 4.17 5.16
CA LEU A 92 2.10 2.71 5.24
C LEU A 92 0.71 2.20 5.66
N ARG A 93 -0.03 2.97 6.46
CA ARG A 93 -1.46 2.74 6.72
C ARG A 93 -2.33 3.20 5.57
N ALA A 94 -1.94 4.16 4.73
CA ALA A 94 -2.75 4.69 3.63
C ALA A 94 -2.78 3.73 2.43
N ASP A 95 -1.77 2.87 2.29
CA ASP A 95 -1.87 1.66 1.47
C ASP A 95 -2.92 0.66 2.04
N GLY A 96 -3.38 0.88 3.28
CA GLY A 96 -4.45 0.12 3.95
C GLY A 96 -5.72 0.90 4.32
N LEU A 97 -5.79 2.23 4.28
CA LEU A 97 -6.86 3.02 4.93
C LEU A 97 -7.03 4.41 4.32
N GLN A 98 -7.82 4.51 3.26
CA GLN A 98 -8.88 5.54 3.20
C GLN A 98 -10.21 4.88 3.52
N ALA A 99 -10.34 4.37 4.73
CA ALA A 99 -11.65 4.18 5.33
C ALA A 99 -12.00 5.49 6.00
N SER A 100 -12.85 6.31 5.38
CA SER A 100 -13.65 7.25 6.17
C SER A 100 -14.33 6.42 7.27
N PRO A 101 -14.11 6.71 8.56
CA PRO A 101 -14.81 5.99 9.62
C PRO A 101 -16.29 6.40 9.54
N GLY A 102 -17.09 5.58 8.85
CA GLY A 102 -18.53 5.82 8.67
C GLY A 102 -19.16 5.28 7.37
N ALA A 103 -18.38 4.88 6.36
CA ALA A 103 -18.91 4.35 5.09
C ALA A 103 -18.30 2.98 4.76
N GLY A 104 -18.47 2.03 5.68
CA GLY A 104 -18.14 0.64 5.37
C GLY A 104 -19.08 0.10 4.30
N LEU A 105 -18.52 -0.52 3.27
CA LEU A 105 -19.25 -1.21 2.22
C LEU A 105 -19.74 -2.55 2.77
N GLU A 106 -21.05 -2.77 2.78
CA GLU A 106 -21.58 -4.11 3.05
C GLU A 106 -21.31 -5.02 1.84
N LEU A 107 -20.23 -5.77 1.92
CA LEU A 107 -19.88 -6.78 0.92
C LEU A 107 -20.65 -8.06 1.22
N GLN A 108 -21.42 -8.53 0.23
CA GLN A 108 -21.97 -9.87 0.22
C GLN A 108 -21.43 -10.60 -1.01
N ALA A 109 -20.85 -11.78 -0.81
CA ALA A 109 -20.25 -12.55 -1.88
C ALA A 109 -20.42 -14.05 -1.66
N LEU A 110 -20.61 -14.80 -2.75
CA LEU A 110 -20.46 -16.25 -2.76
C LEU A 110 -18.99 -16.58 -2.92
N ILE A 111 -18.47 -17.45 -2.06
CA ILE A 111 -17.08 -17.87 -2.06
C ILE A 111 -16.97 -19.39 -2.05
N SER A 112 -15.89 -19.88 -2.65
CA SER A 112 -15.54 -21.32 -2.59
C SER A 112 -15.15 -21.75 -1.16
N ASP A 113 -15.22 -23.05 -0.89
CA ASP A 113 -14.80 -23.62 0.40
C ASP A 113 -13.33 -23.37 0.71
N GLY A 114 -12.48 -23.33 -0.32
CA GLY A 114 -11.06 -23.00 -0.18
C GLY A 114 -10.85 -21.59 0.36
N LEU A 115 -11.53 -20.62 -0.26
CA LEU A 115 -11.47 -19.22 0.17
C LEU A 115 -12.10 -19.04 1.56
N ALA A 116 -13.19 -19.74 1.86
CA ALA A 116 -13.80 -19.71 3.19
C ALA A 116 -12.85 -20.20 4.28
N ARG A 117 -12.01 -21.20 4.00
CA ARG A 117 -11.00 -21.68 4.96
C ARG A 117 -9.91 -20.63 5.22
N GLN A 118 -9.44 -19.96 4.17
CA GLN A 118 -8.45 -18.88 4.30
C GLN A 118 -9.01 -17.70 5.11
N LEU A 119 -10.26 -17.30 4.85
CA LEU A 119 -10.90 -16.21 5.56
C LEU A 119 -11.14 -16.52 7.05
N ARG A 120 -11.31 -17.79 7.44
CA ARG A 120 -11.38 -18.16 8.87
C ARG A 120 -10.06 -17.89 9.61
N GLU A 121 -8.91 -18.00 8.93
CA GLU A 121 -7.60 -17.74 9.53
C GLU A 121 -7.24 -16.25 9.50
N ALA A 122 -7.62 -15.56 8.42
CA ALA A 122 -7.38 -14.14 8.22
C ALA A 122 -8.69 -13.42 7.81
N PRO A 123 -9.53 -13.02 8.78
CA PRO A 123 -10.80 -12.36 8.48
C PRO A 123 -10.58 -10.96 7.87
N LEU A 124 -11.46 -10.56 6.94
CA LEU A 124 -11.41 -9.23 6.32
C LEU A 124 -11.84 -8.11 7.28
N SER A 125 -12.76 -8.43 8.18
CA SER A 125 -13.32 -7.49 9.16
C SER A 125 -13.77 -8.23 10.41
N ALA A 126 -13.97 -7.49 11.50
CA ALA A 126 -14.41 -8.07 12.77
C ALA A 126 -15.87 -8.56 12.75
N ASP A 127 -16.72 -7.96 11.90
CA ASP A 127 -18.13 -8.31 11.72
C ASP A 127 -18.36 -9.37 10.63
N MET A 128 -17.27 -9.95 10.10
CA MET A 128 -17.33 -10.93 9.01
C MET A 128 -18.08 -12.19 9.43
N GLN A 129 -19.06 -12.59 8.61
CA GLN A 129 -19.86 -13.78 8.78
C GLN A 129 -19.75 -14.68 7.54
N LEU A 130 -19.60 -15.98 7.79
CA LEU A 130 -19.59 -17.02 6.76
C LEU A 130 -20.77 -17.97 6.99
N THR A 131 -21.71 -18.01 6.06
CA THR A 131 -22.85 -18.92 6.08
C THR A 131 -22.62 -20.05 5.08
N ALA A 132 -22.64 -21.30 5.53
CA ALA A 132 -22.53 -22.44 4.62
C ALA A 132 -23.77 -22.54 3.71
N LEU A 133 -23.56 -22.81 2.43
CA LEU A 133 -24.60 -23.04 1.43
C LEU A 133 -24.38 -24.41 0.75
N ASP A 134 -25.34 -24.85 -0.07
CA ASP A 134 -25.25 -26.11 -0.81
C ASP A 134 -24.00 -26.18 -1.72
N GLN A 135 -23.54 -25.04 -2.22
CA GLN A 135 -22.30 -24.91 -2.99
C GLN A 135 -21.47 -23.73 -2.47
N GLY A 136 -20.47 -24.02 -1.64
CA GLY A 136 -19.58 -23.01 -1.06
C GLY A 136 -20.20 -22.27 0.13
N HIS A 137 -19.79 -21.03 0.34
CA HIS A 137 -20.20 -20.22 1.49
C HIS A 137 -20.63 -18.82 1.04
N ARG A 138 -21.56 -18.21 1.76
CA ARG A 138 -21.87 -16.78 1.64
C ARG A 138 -21.09 -16.00 2.67
N LEU A 139 -20.25 -15.09 2.19
CA LEU A 139 -19.52 -14.09 2.95
C LEU A 139 -20.37 -12.84 3.09
N ARG A 140 -20.49 -12.33 4.32
CA ARG A 140 -21.00 -10.99 4.62
C ARG A 140 -20.00 -10.27 5.50
N ALA A 141 -19.57 -9.08 5.11
CA ALA A 141 -18.59 -8.29 5.87
C ALA A 141 -18.75 -6.79 5.58
N THR A 142 -18.51 -5.95 6.58
CA THR A 142 -18.34 -4.52 6.38
C THR A 142 -16.86 -4.23 6.07
N VAL A 143 -16.57 -3.92 4.82
CA VAL A 143 -15.21 -3.70 4.31
C VAL A 143 -15.02 -2.28 3.82
N SER A 144 -13.78 -1.83 3.69
CA SER A 144 -13.50 -0.48 3.19
C SER A 144 -13.60 -0.47 1.66
N ASP A 145 -14.43 0.43 1.12
CA ASP A 145 -14.55 0.63 -0.34
C ASP A 145 -13.26 1.25 -0.89
N SER A 146 -12.36 0.39 -1.39
CA SER A 146 -10.98 0.77 -1.69
C SER A 146 -10.43 0.00 -2.89
N LEU A 147 -9.32 0.50 -3.46
CA LEU A 147 -8.59 -0.19 -4.53
C LEU A 147 -7.98 -1.54 -4.08
N PRO A 148 -7.36 -1.65 -2.88
CA PRO A 148 -6.89 -2.93 -2.37
C PRO A 148 -7.99 -4.00 -2.32
N LEU A 149 -9.21 -3.63 -1.90
CA LEU A 149 -10.36 -4.53 -1.93
C LEU A 149 -10.65 -5.02 -3.35
N ARG A 150 -10.68 -4.11 -4.34
CA ARG A 150 -10.93 -4.47 -5.76
C ARG A 150 -9.88 -5.43 -6.29
N TRP A 151 -8.60 -5.17 -6.03
CA TRP A 151 -7.53 -6.06 -6.46
C TRP A 151 -7.60 -7.41 -5.76
N TRP A 152 -7.92 -7.43 -4.47
CA TRP A 152 -8.13 -8.66 -3.73
C TRP A 152 -9.29 -9.48 -4.33
N LEU A 153 -10.43 -8.84 -4.65
CA LEU A 153 -11.58 -9.48 -5.30
C LEU A 153 -11.20 -10.06 -6.67
N LEU A 154 -10.50 -9.28 -7.51
CA LEU A 154 -10.04 -9.73 -8.82
C LEU A 154 -9.07 -10.92 -8.73
N SER A 155 -8.21 -10.95 -7.71
CA SER A 155 -7.24 -12.03 -7.50
C SER A 155 -7.90 -13.38 -7.15
N GLN A 156 -9.15 -13.37 -6.66
CA GLN A 156 -9.88 -14.61 -6.35
C GLN A 156 -10.42 -15.30 -7.61
N GLY A 157 -10.57 -14.58 -8.72
CA GLY A 157 -11.11 -15.10 -9.98
C GLY A 157 -12.48 -15.76 -9.80
N VAL A 158 -12.61 -17.00 -10.27
CA VAL A 158 -13.88 -17.77 -10.21
C VAL A 158 -14.25 -18.22 -8.78
N GLY A 159 -13.31 -18.15 -7.84
CA GLY A 159 -13.53 -18.59 -6.45
C GLY A 159 -14.36 -17.63 -5.61
N LEU A 160 -14.69 -16.45 -6.14
CA LEU A 160 -15.48 -15.42 -5.50
C LEU A 160 -16.43 -14.76 -6.51
N LEU A 161 -17.69 -14.60 -6.12
CA LEU A 161 -18.70 -13.87 -6.88
C LEU A 161 -19.35 -12.84 -5.96
N VAL A 162 -19.21 -11.56 -6.30
CA VAL A 162 -19.85 -10.46 -5.57
C VAL A 162 -21.35 -10.48 -5.85
N GLU A 163 -22.16 -10.58 -4.79
CA GLU A 163 -23.63 -10.46 -4.86
C GLU A 163 -24.06 -9.02 -4.62
N GLN A 164 -23.49 -8.36 -3.61
CA GLN A 164 -23.73 -6.96 -3.26
C GLN A 164 -22.44 -6.26 -2.78
N PRO A 165 -22.29 -4.95 -3.02
CA PRO A 165 -23.22 -4.09 -3.76
C PRO A 165 -23.15 -4.32 -5.28
N LEU A 166 -24.27 -4.11 -5.97
CA LEU A 166 -24.39 -4.28 -7.43
C LEU A 166 -23.37 -3.47 -8.22
N SER A 167 -23.07 -2.23 -7.81
CA SER A 167 -22.07 -1.38 -8.46
C SER A 167 -20.68 -2.02 -8.48
N LEU A 168 -20.25 -2.57 -7.35
CA LEU A 168 -18.97 -3.28 -7.24
C LEU A 168 -18.97 -4.55 -8.09
N ARG A 169 -20.09 -5.30 -8.10
CA ARG A 169 -20.23 -6.49 -8.94
C ARG A 169 -20.07 -6.14 -10.43
N GLU A 170 -20.72 -5.08 -10.90
CA GLU A 170 -20.64 -4.62 -12.28
C GLU A 170 -19.23 -4.18 -12.64
N GLU A 171 -18.54 -3.47 -11.75
CA GLU A 171 -17.15 -3.03 -11.92
C GLU A 171 -16.20 -4.22 -12.08
N ILE A 172 -16.30 -5.22 -11.20
CA ILE A 172 -15.48 -6.44 -11.25
C ILE A 172 -15.79 -7.23 -12.52
N ALA A 173 -17.07 -7.40 -12.86
CA ALA A 173 -17.49 -8.11 -14.07
C ALA A 173 -16.95 -7.44 -15.34
N HIS A 174 -17.06 -6.11 -15.45
CA HIS A 174 -16.56 -5.35 -16.59
C HIS A 174 -15.03 -5.45 -16.72
N THR A 175 -14.31 -5.42 -15.60
CA THR A 175 -12.86 -5.57 -15.58
C THR A 175 -12.44 -6.96 -16.08
N LEU A 176 -13.08 -8.02 -15.56
CA LEU A 176 -12.79 -9.40 -15.95
C LEU A 176 -13.15 -9.66 -17.41
N SER A 177 -14.30 -9.18 -17.89
CA SER A 177 -14.70 -9.34 -19.29
C SER A 177 -13.75 -8.61 -20.25
N SER A 178 -13.34 -7.39 -19.90
CA SER A 178 -12.40 -6.60 -20.69
C SER A 178 -11.02 -7.26 -20.74
N ALA A 179 -10.56 -7.82 -19.62
CA ALA A 179 -9.32 -8.59 -19.57
C ALA A 179 -9.41 -9.85 -20.43
N ALA A 180 -10.50 -10.62 -20.32
CA ALA A 180 -10.73 -11.82 -21.12
C ALA A 180 -10.79 -11.53 -22.62
N ALA A 181 -11.45 -10.44 -23.03
CA ALA A 181 -11.57 -10.04 -24.43
C ALA A 181 -10.22 -9.78 -25.10
N ARG A 182 -9.20 -9.37 -24.35
CA ARG A 182 -7.84 -9.15 -24.87
C ARG A 182 -7.10 -10.44 -25.24
N TYR A 183 -7.60 -11.60 -24.82
CA TYR A 183 -7.06 -12.91 -25.17
C TYR A 183 -7.84 -13.59 -26.29
N LEU A 184 -8.94 -13.00 -26.76
CA LEU A 184 -9.64 -13.50 -27.93
C LEU A 184 -8.86 -13.10 -29.20
N PRO A 185 -8.63 -14.05 -30.12
CA PRO A 185 -7.84 -13.85 -31.34
C PRO A 185 -8.51 -12.91 -32.35
#